data_AF-A0A7C2N8U9-F1
#
_entry.id   AF-A0A7C2N8U9-F1
#
_cell.length_a   1.000
_cell.length_b   1.000
_cell.length_c   1.000
_cell.angle_alpha   90.00
_cell.angle_beta   90.00
_cell.angle_gamma   90.00
#
_symmetry.space_group_name_H-M   'P 1'
#
loop_
_entity.id
_entity.type
_entity.pdbx_description
1 polymer ?
#
loop_
_entity_poly.entity_id
_entity_poly.type
_entity_poly.pdbx_seq_one_letter_code
_entity_poly.pdbx_strand_id
1 'polypeptide(L)'
;MDEALTAKVVALLNDLEAYRRALRLYPPGHPGLEPLKGRLQRDIRALPDEPLVRLVLNPDRVFWGEHEVVPPAEAPGRRLVQLLFQLGLAVVQMSFPEAEQGLL
;
A
#
# COMPACT_ATOMS: atom_id res chain seq x y z
N MET A 1 3.66 -16.61 10.29
CA MET A 1 4.02 -15.16 10.31
C MET A 1 3.62 -14.52 8.99
N ASP A 2 3.99 -15.18 7.89
CA ASP A 2 3.71 -14.82 6.49
C ASP A 2 2.24 -14.59 6.16
N GLU A 3 1.32 -15.44 6.65
CA GLU A 3 -0.11 -15.30 6.35
C GLU A 3 -0.73 -14.04 6.97
N ALA A 4 -0.29 -13.66 8.18
CA ALA A 4 -0.76 -12.45 8.84
C ALA A 4 -0.23 -11.18 8.16
N LEU A 5 1.03 -11.21 7.68
CA LEU A 5 1.59 -10.12 6.88
C LEU A 5 0.89 -9.99 5.53
N THR A 6 0.66 -11.12 4.84
CA THR A 6 -0.12 -11.17 3.59
C THR A 6 -1.50 -10.54 3.77
N ALA A 7 -2.24 -10.91 4.82
CA ALA A 7 -3.55 -10.35 5.10
C ALA A 7 -3.50 -8.82 5.30
N LYS A 8 -2.50 -8.32 6.03
CA LYS A 8 -2.31 -6.88 6.27
C LYS A 8 -1.95 -6.12 4.99
N VAL A 9 -1.04 -6.66 4.17
CA VAL A 9 -0.67 -6.04 2.89
C VAL A 9 -1.86 -6.02 1.94
N VAL A 10 -2.66 -7.09 1.87
CA VAL A 10 -3.89 -7.13 1.08
C VAL A 10 -4.90 -6.09 1.56
N ALA A 11 -5.08 -5.93 2.89
CA ALA A 11 -5.94 -4.90 3.46
C ALA A 11 -5.49 -3.49 3.06
N LEU A 12 -4.19 -3.18 3.20
CA LEU A 12 -3.62 -1.91 2.77
C LEU A 12 -3.89 -1.63 1.29
N LEU A 13 -3.65 -2.60 0.41
CA LEU A 13 -3.89 -2.44 -1.03
C LEU A 13 -5.37 -2.19 -1.36
N ASN A 14 -6.28 -2.84 -0.62
CA ASN A 14 -7.71 -2.63 -0.77
C ASN A 14 -8.13 -1.23 -0.34
N ASP A 15 -7.63 -0.75 0.80
CA ASP A 15 -7.95 0.61 1.28
C ASP A 15 -7.28 1.70 0.44
N LEU A 16 -6.10 1.44 -0.15
CA LEU A 16 -5.48 2.34 -1.13
C LEU A 16 -6.34 2.48 -2.39
N GLU A 17 -6.86 1.36 -2.90
CA GLU A 17 -7.79 1.40 -4.04
C GLU A 17 -9.09 2.13 -3.69
N ALA A 18 -9.62 1.92 -2.48
CA ALA A 18 -10.82 2.62 -2.00
C ALA A 18 -10.57 4.14 -1.91
N TYR A 19 -9.43 4.55 -1.37
CA TYR A 19 -9.03 5.96 -1.28
C TYR A 19 -8.86 6.59 -2.67
N ARG A 20 -8.18 5.90 -3.60
CA ARG A 20 -8.03 6.33 -4.99
C ARG A 20 -9.37 6.53 -5.69
N ARG A 21 -10.35 5.66 -5.44
CA ARG A 21 -11.72 5.81 -5.96
C ARG A 21 -12.42 7.02 -5.36
N ALA A 22 -12.28 7.23 -4.05
CA ALA A 22 -12.90 8.37 -3.38
C ALA A 22 -12.34 9.72 -3.84
N LEU A 23 -11.05 9.78 -4.20
CA LEU A 23 -10.43 10.97 -4.81
C LEU A 23 -11.04 11.36 -6.17
N ARG A 24 -11.83 10.49 -6.80
CA ARG A 24 -12.62 10.85 -8.00
C ARG A 24 -13.91 11.60 -7.66
N LEU A 25 -14.39 11.45 -6.44
CA LEU A 25 -15.63 12.04 -5.95
C LEU A 25 -15.38 13.30 -5.13
N TYR A 26 -14.25 13.35 -4.43
CA TYR A 26 -13.89 14.44 -3.54
C TYR A 26 -12.51 14.99 -3.87
N PRO A 27 -12.33 16.34 -3.83
CA PRO A 27 -11.01 16.91 -3.97
C PRO A 27 -10.10 16.49 -2.80
N PRO A 28 -8.77 16.50 -2.98
CA PRO A 28 -7.84 16.27 -1.89
C PRO A 28 -8.11 17.18 -0.69
N GLY A 29 -8.11 16.62 0.52
CA GLY A 29 -8.38 17.37 1.75
C GLY A 29 -9.86 17.51 2.14
N HIS A 30 -10.78 17.04 1.30
CA HIS A 30 -12.21 17.05 1.64
C HIS A 30 -12.54 16.18 2.87
N PRO A 31 -13.42 16.61 3.80
CA PRO A 31 -13.76 15.86 5.01
C PRO A 31 -14.28 14.44 4.76
N GLY A 32 -14.95 14.22 3.63
CA GLY A 32 -15.43 12.88 3.22
C GLY A 32 -14.31 11.84 2.99
N LEU A 33 -13.05 12.28 2.90
CA LEU A 33 -11.89 11.40 2.77
C LEU A 33 -11.30 10.97 4.12
N GLU A 34 -11.63 11.64 5.22
CA GLU A 34 -11.02 11.39 6.54
C GLU A 34 -11.21 9.95 7.05
N PRO A 35 -12.38 9.30 6.89
CA PRO A 35 -12.53 7.91 7.31
C PRO A 35 -11.57 6.95 6.57
N LEU A 36 -11.34 7.19 5.28
CA LEU A 36 -10.43 6.39 4.45
C LEU A 36 -8.97 6.63 4.84
N LYS A 37 -8.59 7.89 5.06
CA LYS A 37 -7.25 8.22 5.56
C LYS A 37 -6.98 7.57 6.92
N GLY A 38 -7.95 7.60 7.82
CA GLY A 38 -7.84 6.97 9.13
C GLY A 38 -7.64 5.45 9.05
N ARG A 39 -8.30 4.77 8.10
CA ARG A 39 -8.07 3.34 7.85
C ARG A 39 -6.68 3.08 7.28
N LEU A 40 -6.26 3.84 6.26
CA LEU A 40 -4.92 3.74 5.69
C LEU A 40 -3.83 3.93 6.74
N GLN A 41 -3.95 4.95 7.60
CA GLN A 41 -2.99 5.19 8.68
C GLN A 41 -2.95 4.02 9.67
N ARG A 42 -4.10 3.41 9.98
CA ARG A 42 -4.18 2.24 10.85
C ARG A 42 -3.48 1.04 10.21
N ASP A 43 -3.76 0.77 8.95
CA ASP A 43 -3.20 -0.38 8.22
C ASP A 43 -1.69 -0.24 8.06
N ILE A 44 -1.20 0.96 7.75
CA ILE A 44 0.24 1.27 7.70
C ILE A 44 0.89 1.01 9.05
N ARG A 45 0.30 1.49 10.16
CA ARG A 45 0.83 1.26 11.52
C ARG A 45 0.78 -0.20 11.97
N ALA A 46 -0.07 -1.02 11.35
CA ALA A 46 -0.17 -2.44 11.67
C ALA A 46 0.87 -3.29 10.93
N LEU A 47 1.54 -2.73 9.93
CA LEU A 47 2.62 -3.39 9.19
C LEU A 47 3.92 -3.33 10.01
N PRO A 48 4.84 -4.28 9.78
CA PRO A 48 6.15 -4.25 10.43
C PRO A 48 6.88 -2.94 10.11
N ASP A 49 7.54 -2.36 11.12
CA ASP A 49 8.46 -1.23 10.91
C ASP A 49 9.67 -1.73 10.12
N GLU A 50 9.61 -1.57 8.80
CA GLU A 50 10.77 -1.73 7.93
C GLU A 50 11.29 -0.34 7.54
N PRO A 51 12.59 -0.04 7.77
CA PRO A 51 13.16 1.29 7.57
C PRO A 51 13.13 1.76 6.11
N LEU A 52 12.85 0.85 5.18
CA LEU A 52 12.77 1.13 3.75
C LEU A 52 11.69 0.25 3.13
N VAL A 53 10.44 0.72 3.12
CA VAL A 53 9.35 0.01 2.44
C VAL A 53 9.55 0.16 0.93
N ARG A 54 10.22 -0.82 0.35
CA ARG A 54 10.28 -1.01 -1.09
C ARG A 54 9.12 -1.90 -1.50
N LEU A 55 8.08 -1.28 -2.04
CA LEU A 55 6.96 -1.99 -2.65
C LEU A 55 7.33 -2.32 -4.09
N VAL A 56 7.73 -3.56 -4.39
CA VAL A 56 7.96 -3.98 -5.78
C VAL A 56 6.65 -4.51 -6.34
N LEU A 57 6.25 -3.96 -7.48
CA LEU A 57 4.99 -4.25 -8.15
C LEU A 57 5.26 -5.12 -9.37
N ASN A 58 4.55 -6.23 -9.43
CA ASN A 58 4.44 -7.10 -10.58
C ASN A 58 2.92 -7.20 -10.88
N PRO A 59 2.47 -7.45 -12.12
CA PRO A 59 1.05 -7.38 -12.50
C PRO A 59 0.10 -8.15 -11.58
N ASP A 60 0.62 -9.09 -10.83
CA ASP A 60 -0.13 -10.12 -10.16
C ASP A 60 0.42 -10.39 -8.73
N ARG A 61 1.40 -9.61 -8.27
CA ARG A 61 2.00 -9.78 -6.94
C ARG A 61 2.68 -8.50 -6.49
N VAL A 62 2.86 -8.40 -5.19
CA VAL A 62 3.54 -7.30 -4.52
C VAL A 62 4.61 -7.90 -3.62
N PHE A 63 5.81 -7.34 -3.65
CA PHE A 63 6.84 -7.70 -2.70
C PHE A 63 6.92 -6.63 -1.63
N TRP A 64 6.79 -7.06 -0.38
CA TRP A 64 6.99 -6.24 0.82
C TRP A 64 8.30 -6.72 1.47
N GLY A 65 9.38 -5.97 1.28
CA GLY A 65 10.72 -6.46 1.61
C GLY A 65 11.06 -7.70 0.78
N GLU A 66 11.40 -8.79 1.46
CA GLU A 66 11.62 -10.12 0.83
C GLU A 66 10.34 -10.97 0.74
N HIS A 67 9.22 -10.48 1.30
CA HIS A 67 7.97 -11.23 1.39
C HIS A 67 7.10 -11.04 0.15
N GLU A 68 6.75 -12.14 -0.52
CA GLU A 68 5.85 -12.14 -1.66
C GLU A 68 4.38 -12.21 -1.23
N VAL A 69 3.59 -11.26 -1.72
CA VAL A 69 2.13 -11.20 -1.50
C VAL A 69 1.42 -11.30 -2.83
N VAL A 70 0.54 -12.28 -2.95
CA VAL A 70 -0.36 -12.45 -4.10
C VAL A 70 -1.78 -12.07 -3.67
N PRO A 71 -2.26 -10.85 -3.98
CA PRO A 71 -3.62 -10.47 -3.62
C PRO A 71 -4.63 -11.37 -4.35
N PRO A 72 -5.74 -11.77 -3.70
CA PRO A 72 -6.81 -12.53 -4.36
C PRO A 72 -7.30 -11.84 -5.64
N ALA A 73 -7.74 -12.60 -6.63
CA ALA A 73 -8.10 -12.07 -7.96
C ALA A 73 -9.27 -11.06 -7.89
N GLU A 74 -10.19 -11.30 -6.96
CA GLU A 74 -11.37 -10.49 -6.67
C GLU A 74 -11.09 -9.28 -5.78
N ALA A 75 -9.91 -9.20 -5.15
CA ALA A 75 -9.57 -8.12 -4.23
C ALA A 75 -9.44 -6.79 -4.99
N PRO A 76 -10.08 -5.69 -4.54
CA PRO A 76 -9.92 -4.37 -5.16
C PRO A 76 -8.46 -3.95 -5.34
N GLY A 77 -7.60 -4.28 -4.36
CA GLY A 77 -6.17 -4.01 -4.38
C GLY A 77 -5.42 -4.70 -5.53
N ARG A 78 -5.90 -5.85 -6.03
CA ARG A 78 -5.35 -6.54 -7.20
C ARG A 78 -5.38 -5.66 -8.44
N ARG A 79 -6.50 -4.96 -8.66
CA ARG A 79 -6.69 -4.07 -9.80
C ARG A 79 -5.79 -2.84 -9.71
N LEU A 80 -5.54 -2.34 -8.50
CA LEU A 80 -4.60 -1.25 -8.27
C LEU A 80 -3.18 -1.67 -8.65
N VAL A 81 -2.71 -2.83 -8.19
CA VAL A 81 -1.38 -3.37 -8.52
C VAL A 81 -1.20 -3.52 -10.03
N GLN A 82 -2.20 -4.09 -10.71
CA GLN A 82 -2.21 -4.20 -12.18
C GLN A 82 -2.10 -2.83 -12.86
N LEU A 83 -2.87 -1.85 -12.40
CA LEU A 83 -2.86 -0.50 -12.97
C LEU A 83 -1.51 0.18 -12.77
N LEU A 84 -0.92 0.09 -11.57
CA LEU A 84 0.39 0.68 -11.31
C LEU A 84 1.47 0.04 -12.19
N PHE A 85 1.46 -1.29 -12.32
CA PHE A 85 2.38 -1.99 -13.22
C PHE A 85 2.19 -1.59 -14.69
N GLN A 86 0.94 -1.49 -15.17
CA GLN A 86 0.63 -1.03 -16.53
C GLN A 86 1.11 0.41 -16.80
N LEU A 87 1.16 1.25 -15.76
CA LEU A 87 1.71 2.60 -15.83
C LEU A 87 3.24 2.63 -15.76
N GLY A 88 3.92 1.48 -15.73
CA GLY A 88 5.38 1.38 -15.63
C GLY A 88 5.91 1.65 -14.21
N LEU A 89 5.04 1.75 -13.21
CA LEU A 89 5.43 1.89 -11.81
C LEU A 89 5.75 0.50 -11.26
N ALA A 90 7.00 0.08 -11.41
CA ALA A 90 7.49 -1.22 -10.95
C ALA A 90 7.95 -1.21 -9.48
N VAL A 91 8.29 -0.04 -8.94
CA VAL A 91 8.76 0.11 -7.56
C VAL A 91 8.24 1.41 -6.98
N VAL A 92 7.64 1.34 -5.78
CA VAL A 92 7.40 2.50 -4.93
C VAL A 92 8.30 2.37 -3.72
N GLN A 93 9.24 3.29 -3.57
CA GLN A 93 10.12 3.39 -2.40
C GLN A 93 9.75 4.67 -1.66
N MET A 94 9.48 4.55 -0.38
CA MET A 94 9.32 5.70 0.51
C MET A 94 10.56 5.73 1.42
N SER A 95 11.45 6.69 1.20
CA SER A 95 12.53 6.99 2.14
C SER A 95 12.09 8.13 3.07
N PHE A 96 12.25 7.90 4.37
CA PHE A 96 12.12 8.95 5.38
C PHE A 96 13.54 9.45 5.69
N PRO A 97 13.85 10.73 5.45
CA PRO A 97 15.20 11.27 5.66
C PRO A 97 15.74 11.05 7.07
N GLU A 98 14.86 10.95 8.08
CA GLU A 98 15.25 10.70 9.46
C GLU A 98 15.81 9.28 9.69
N ALA A 99 15.37 8.28 8.89
CA ALA A 99 15.84 6.89 8.97
C ALA A 99 17.17 6.67 8.24
N GLU A 100 17.45 7.42 7.16
CA GLU A 100 18.72 7.34 6.43
C GLU A 100 19.91 7.91 7.24
N GLN A 101 19.63 8.75 8.24
CA GLN A 101 20.65 9.37 9.10
C GLN A 101 20.91 8.58 10.40
N GLY A 102 20.24 7.45 10.62
CA GLY A 102 20.42 6.64 11.83
C GLY A 102 19.95 7.33 13.12
N LEU A 103 18.95 8.22 13.03
CA LEU A 103 18.41 8.97 14.16
C LEU A 103 17.14 8.33 14.78
N LEU A 104 16.90 7.05 14.50
CA LEU A 104 15.91 6.19 15.16
C LEU A 104 16.56 4.92 15.70
#